data_AF-A0A3A4Q2P8-F1
#
_entry.id   AF-A0A3A4Q2P8-F1
#
_cell.length_a   1.000
_cell.length_b   1.000
_cell.length_c   1.000
_cell.angle_alpha   90.00
_cell.angle_beta   90.00
_cell.angle_gamma   90.00
#
_symmetry.space_group_name_H-M   'P 1'
#
loop_
_entity.id
_entity.type
_entity.pdbx_description
1 polymer ?
#
loop_
_entity_poly.entity_id
_entity_poly.type
_entity_poly.pdbx_seq_one_letter_code
_entity_poly.pdbx_strand_id
1 'polypeptide(L)'
;MEAADCFDAAERNLSDARRYLEIGQAVNWVPDRLQSAVLWAMDGWLLARNFEVNRGLGWGATQQAFYKAAPPELYAKVSHCYSKALSLQYQLEGGFDHEEPIPPMDVWLESAFKCLEESEIAVDLLTQDGFE
;
A
#
# COMPACT_ATOMS: atom_id res chain seq x y z
N MET A 1 2.71 20.43 -1.07
CA MET A 1 2.08 19.14 -1.28
C MET A 1 1.05 18.99 -0.20
N GLU A 2 -0.20 18.88 -0.61
CA GLU A 2 -1.37 18.83 0.26
C GLU A 2 -1.85 17.37 0.39
N ALA A 3 -2.80 17.13 1.29
CA ALA A 3 -3.38 15.80 1.46
C ALA A 3 -3.96 15.24 0.14
N ALA A 4 -4.62 16.10 -0.65
CA ALA A 4 -5.18 15.73 -1.95
C ALA A 4 -4.12 15.22 -2.93
N ASP A 5 -2.94 15.86 -3.00
CA ASP A 5 -1.84 15.40 -3.86
C ASP A 5 -1.39 13.97 -3.51
N CYS A 6 -1.43 13.63 -2.22
CA CYS A 6 -1.08 12.30 -1.73
C CYS A 6 -2.15 11.26 -2.07
N PHE A 7 -3.42 11.60 -1.93
CA PHE A 7 -4.51 10.70 -2.32
C PHE A 7 -4.53 10.46 -3.83
N ASP A 8 -4.32 11.49 -4.65
CA ASP A 8 -4.13 11.36 -6.10
C ASP A 8 -2.96 10.43 -6.45
N ALA A 9 -1.84 10.54 -5.72
CA ALA A 9 -0.69 9.66 -5.92
C ALA A 9 -1.01 8.21 -5.50
N ALA A 10 -1.80 8.01 -4.45
CA ALA A 10 -2.25 6.69 -4.02
C ALA A 10 -3.13 6.02 -5.10
N GLU A 11 -4.12 6.74 -5.61
CA GLU A 11 -5.01 6.26 -6.67
C GLU A 11 -4.26 5.90 -7.95
N ARG A 12 -3.31 6.73 -8.37
CA ARG A 12 -2.46 6.44 -9.55
C ARG A 12 -1.69 5.14 -9.38
N ASN A 13 -1.14 4.88 -8.19
CA ASN A 13 -0.43 3.63 -7.93
C ASN A 13 -1.37 2.41 -7.95
N LEU A 14 -2.58 2.52 -7.41
CA LEU A 14 -3.60 1.46 -7.50
C LEU A 14 -4.01 1.18 -8.95
N SER A 15 -4.23 2.25 -9.74
CA SER A 15 -4.54 2.15 -11.16
C SER A 15 -3.44 1.45 -11.95
N ASP A 16 -2.17 1.77 -11.66
CA ASP A 16 -1.03 1.08 -12.27
C ASP A 16 -0.95 -0.39 -11.86
N ALA A 17 -1.12 -0.72 -10.57
CA ALA A 17 -1.14 -2.09 -10.08
C ALA A 17 -2.23 -2.93 -10.77
N ARG A 18 -3.45 -2.38 -10.85
CA ARG A 18 -4.58 -2.96 -11.57
C ARG A 18 -4.25 -3.23 -13.02
N ARG A 19 -3.74 -2.22 -13.72
CA ARG A 19 -3.35 -2.34 -15.13
C ARG A 19 -2.32 -3.45 -15.33
N TYR A 20 -1.28 -3.53 -14.48
CA TYR A 20 -0.24 -4.57 -14.59
C TYR A 20 -0.80 -5.98 -14.40
N LEU A 21 -1.73 -6.17 -13.45
CA LEU A 21 -2.40 -7.45 -13.23
C LEU A 21 -3.31 -7.83 -14.40
N GLU A 22 -4.11 -6.90 -14.91
CA GLU A 22 -5.08 -7.16 -15.99
C GLU A 22 -4.40 -7.51 -17.33
N ILE A 23 -3.29 -6.84 -17.66
CA ILE A 23 -2.55 -7.11 -18.90
C ILE A 23 -1.49 -8.23 -18.76
N GLY A 24 -1.22 -8.68 -17.53
CA GLY A 24 -0.21 -9.69 -17.23
C GLY A 24 1.23 -9.25 -17.55
N GLN A 25 1.54 -7.95 -17.56
CA GLN A 25 2.88 -7.41 -17.84
C GLN A 25 3.37 -6.57 -16.66
N ALA A 26 4.68 -6.61 -16.41
CA ALA A 26 5.31 -5.93 -15.27
C ALA A 26 4.67 -6.31 -13.92
N VAL A 27 4.18 -7.55 -13.79
CA VAL A 27 3.54 -8.05 -12.56
C VAL A 27 4.49 -7.98 -11.36
N ASN A 28 5.81 -8.02 -11.59
CA ASN A 28 6.81 -7.82 -10.56
C ASN A 28 6.82 -6.41 -9.95
N TRP A 29 6.15 -5.42 -10.56
CA TRP A 29 6.02 -4.07 -10.03
C TRP A 29 4.74 -3.89 -9.19
N VAL A 30 3.81 -4.86 -9.24
CA VAL A 30 2.55 -4.79 -8.49
C VAL A 30 2.77 -4.62 -6.99
N PRO A 31 3.67 -5.37 -6.32
CA PRO A 31 3.91 -5.18 -4.88
C PRO A 31 4.38 -3.78 -4.52
N ASP A 32 5.29 -3.21 -5.32
CA ASP A 32 5.81 -1.85 -5.12
C ASP A 32 4.71 -0.79 -5.29
N ARG A 33 3.85 -0.96 -6.29
CA ARG A 33 2.69 -0.07 -6.50
C ARG A 33 1.69 -0.14 -5.37
N LEU A 34 1.35 -1.34 -4.89
CA LEU A 34 0.43 -1.51 -3.77
C LEU A 34 1.01 -0.92 -2.47
N GLN A 35 2.29 -1.15 -2.18
CA GLN A 35 2.97 -0.55 -1.03
C GLN A 35 2.98 0.98 -1.13
N SER A 36 3.37 1.51 -2.29
CA SER A 36 3.39 2.95 -2.55
C SER A 36 2.01 3.58 -2.39
N ALA A 37 0.95 2.95 -2.89
CA ALA A 37 -0.41 3.44 -2.75
C ALA A 37 -0.81 3.61 -1.28
N VAL A 38 -0.58 2.58 -0.47
CA VAL A 38 -0.91 2.60 0.96
C VAL A 38 -0.09 3.66 1.69
N LEU A 39 1.20 3.80 1.38
CA LEU A 39 2.09 4.79 2.00
C LEU A 39 1.69 6.23 1.64
N TRP A 40 1.35 6.49 0.39
CA TRP A 40 0.83 7.79 -0.05
C TRP A 40 -0.49 8.13 0.66
N ALA A 41 -1.39 7.15 0.81
CA ALA A 41 -2.65 7.38 1.52
C ALA A 41 -2.44 7.65 3.03
N MET A 42 -1.50 6.96 3.69
CA MET A 42 -1.11 7.27 5.08
C MET A 42 -0.60 8.71 5.22
N ASP A 43 0.23 9.14 4.28
CA ASP A 43 0.79 10.49 4.23
C ASP A 43 -0.31 11.55 4.04
N GLY A 44 -1.21 11.32 3.07
CA GLY A 44 -2.38 12.18 2.84
C GLY A 44 -3.27 12.30 4.07
N TRP A 45 -3.55 11.18 4.73
CA TRP A 45 -4.34 11.14 5.97
C TRP A 45 -3.69 11.93 7.11
N LEU A 46 -2.38 11.79 7.29
CA LEU A 46 -1.62 12.54 8.30
C LEU A 46 -1.70 14.05 8.03
N LEU A 47 -1.48 14.46 6.79
CA LEU A 47 -1.55 15.87 6.40
C LEU A 47 -2.96 16.44 6.60
N ALA A 48 -4.00 15.71 6.24
CA ALA A 48 -5.38 16.18 6.37
C ALA A 48 -5.77 16.45 7.83
N ARG A 49 -5.18 15.68 8.76
CA ARG A 49 -5.34 15.86 10.21
C ARG A 49 -4.29 16.77 10.86
N ASN A 50 -3.53 17.52 10.07
CA ASN A 50 -2.49 18.45 10.53
C ASN A 50 -1.35 17.78 11.33
N PHE A 51 -1.07 16.50 11.10
CA PHE A 51 0.13 15.86 11.63
C PHE A 51 1.36 16.23 10.79
N GLU A 52 2.53 16.30 11.44
CA GLU A 52 3.79 16.50 10.75
C GLU A 52 4.20 15.25 9.96
N VAL A 53 4.53 15.43 8.69
CA VAL A 53 5.10 14.38 7.84
C VAL A 53 6.55 14.74 7.50
N ASN A 54 7.50 13.93 7.97
CA ASN A 54 8.91 14.09 7.64
C ASN A 54 9.33 13.12 6.51
N ARG A 55 9.07 13.53 5.28
CA ARG A 55 9.43 12.74 4.08
C ARG A 55 10.94 12.63 3.85
N GLY A 56 11.75 13.50 4.44
CA GLY A 56 13.22 13.43 4.37
C GLY A 56 13.81 12.19 5.04
N LEU A 57 13.03 11.52 5.90
CA LEU A 57 13.38 10.27 6.57
C LEU A 57 12.82 9.01 5.86
N GLY A 58 12.20 9.18 4.69
CA GLY A 58 11.63 8.09 3.89
C GLY A 58 10.35 7.50 4.47
N TRP A 59 9.84 6.46 3.80
CA TRP A 59 8.52 5.87 4.08
C TRP A 59 8.37 5.24 5.46
N GLY A 60 9.46 4.78 6.07
CA GLY A 60 9.44 4.26 7.43
C GLY A 60 8.99 5.29 8.46
N ALA A 61 9.31 6.57 8.25
CA ALA A 61 8.85 7.65 9.13
C ALA A 61 7.35 7.91 8.99
N THR A 62 6.83 7.90 7.75
CA THR A 62 5.39 8.02 7.48
C THR A 62 4.60 6.90 8.16
N GLN A 63 5.06 5.64 8.04
CA GLN A 63 4.42 4.53 8.73
C GLN A 63 4.41 4.68 10.24
N GLN A 64 5.54 5.04 10.85
CA GLN A 64 5.62 5.22 12.29
C GLN A 64 4.72 6.36 12.79
N ALA A 65 4.64 7.47 12.04
CA ALA A 65 3.74 8.58 12.38
C ALA A 65 2.28 8.14 12.30
N PHE A 66 1.90 7.47 11.21
CA PHE A 66 0.55 6.93 11.03
C PHE A 66 0.18 5.92 12.13
N TYR A 67 1.05 4.97 12.45
CA TYR A 67 0.79 3.96 13.48
C TYR A 67 0.64 4.53 14.89
N LYS A 68 1.23 5.70 15.17
CA LYS A 68 1.06 6.40 16.44
C LYS A 68 -0.24 7.21 16.50
N ALA A 69 -0.72 7.70 15.35
CA ALA A 69 -1.83 8.63 15.27
C ALA A 69 -3.18 7.96 14.95
N ALA A 70 -3.17 6.90 14.13
CA ALA A 70 -4.38 6.27 13.64
C ALA A 70 -5.13 5.52 14.75
N PRO A 71 -6.48 5.56 14.75
CA PRO A 71 -7.28 4.73 15.65
C PRO A 71 -7.04 3.24 15.37
N PRO A 72 -7.23 2.35 16.37
CA PRO A 72 -6.84 0.94 16.27
C PRO A 72 -7.42 0.19 15.07
N GLU A 73 -8.69 0.45 14.73
CA GLU A 73 -9.37 -0.19 13.60
C GLU A 73 -8.77 0.22 12.25
N LEU A 74 -8.51 1.52 12.10
CA LEU A 74 -7.87 2.08 10.91
C LEU A 74 -6.45 1.54 10.76
N TYR A 75 -5.68 1.58 11.86
CA TYR A 75 -4.35 1.00 11.94
C TYR A 75 -4.34 -0.47 11.50
N ALA A 76 -5.21 -1.29 12.07
CA ALA A 76 -5.23 -2.72 11.79
C ALA A 76 -5.51 -3.00 10.31
N LYS A 77 -6.48 -2.30 9.71
CA LYS A 77 -6.85 -2.48 8.31
C LYS A 77 -5.73 -2.09 7.35
N VAL A 78 -5.14 -0.92 7.57
CA VAL A 78 -4.11 -0.36 6.68
C VAL A 78 -2.77 -1.11 6.83
N SER A 79 -2.37 -1.46 8.05
CA SER A 79 -1.14 -2.24 8.29
C SER A 79 -1.22 -3.65 7.72
N HIS A 80 -2.42 -4.27 7.76
CA HIS A 80 -2.67 -5.56 7.12
C HIS A 80 -2.50 -5.49 5.60
N CYS A 81 -3.05 -4.45 4.95
CA CYS A 81 -2.89 -4.25 3.50
C CYS A 81 -1.42 -4.04 3.13
N TYR A 82 -0.69 -3.20 3.87
CA TYR A 82 0.74 -2.99 3.64
C TYR A 82 1.54 -4.30 3.79
N SER A 83 1.26 -5.07 4.84
CA SER A 83 1.95 -6.33 5.11
C SER A 83 1.69 -7.37 4.01
N LYS A 84 0.47 -7.42 3.46
CA LYS A 84 0.16 -8.28 2.31
C LYS A 84 0.90 -7.85 1.05
N ALA A 85 0.95 -6.56 0.75
CA ALA A 85 1.68 -6.05 -0.41
C ALA A 85 3.18 -6.38 -0.30
N LEU A 86 3.76 -6.24 0.90
CA LEU A 86 5.13 -6.64 1.18
C LEU A 86 5.34 -8.17 1.06
N SER A 87 4.38 -8.97 1.52
CA SER A 87 4.43 -10.43 1.36
C SER A 87 4.44 -10.87 -0.10
N LEU A 88 3.67 -10.21 -0.97
CA LEU A 88 3.70 -10.48 -2.41
C LEU A 88 5.08 -10.23 -3.03
N GLN A 89 5.78 -9.19 -2.56
CA GLN A 89 7.15 -8.92 -2.99
C GLN A 89 8.08 -10.06 -2.59
N TYR A 90 8.06 -10.46 -1.31
CA TYR A 90 8.91 -11.55 -0.83
C TYR A 90 8.63 -12.86 -1.55
N GLN A 91 7.37 -13.17 -1.86
CA GLN A 91 7.01 -14.36 -2.63
C GLN A 91 7.64 -14.38 -4.03
N LEU A 92 7.78 -13.24 -4.69
CA LEU A 92 8.47 -13.15 -5.99
C LEU A 92 10.00 -13.25 -5.86
N GLU A 93 10.55 -12.76 -4.74
CA GLU A 93 11.99 -12.74 -4.49
C GLU A 93 12.52 -14.06 -3.89
N GLY A 94 11.63 -14.99 -3.50
CA GLY A 94 11.98 -16.29 -2.90
C GLY A 94 12.06 -16.30 -1.37
N GLY A 95 11.47 -15.31 -0.71
CA GLY A 95 11.53 -15.13 0.75
C GLY A 95 12.83 -14.47 1.23
N PHE A 96 12.96 -14.32 2.55
CA PHE A 96 14.13 -13.65 3.17
C PHE A 96 15.45 -14.42 2.99
N ASP A 97 15.38 -15.75 2.90
CA ASP A 97 16.55 -16.64 2.80
C ASP A 97 16.65 -17.34 1.43
N HIS A 98 15.80 -16.98 0.45
CA HIS A 98 15.67 -17.65 -0.86
C HIS A 98 15.33 -19.15 -0.81
N GLU A 99 15.02 -19.70 0.36
CA GLU A 99 14.67 -21.10 0.58
C GLU A 99 13.15 -21.35 0.57
N GLU A 100 12.34 -20.29 0.57
CA GLU A 100 10.88 -20.44 0.51
C GLU A 100 10.43 -20.70 -0.93
N PRO A 101 9.58 -21.73 -1.15
CA PRO A 101 9.11 -22.03 -2.49
C PRO A 101 8.26 -20.88 -3.02
N ILE A 102 8.68 -20.33 -4.16
CA ILE A 102 7.91 -19.34 -4.91
C ILE A 102 6.57 -19.98 -5.29
N PRO A 103 5.42 -19.34 -4.96
CA PRO A 103 4.12 -19.89 -5.31
C PRO A 103 3.96 -19.98 -6.84
N PRO A 104 3.13 -20.92 -7.33
CA PRO A 104 2.67 -20.90 -8.70
C PRO A 104 2.12 -19.52 -9.09
N MET A 105 2.42 -19.05 -10.31
CA MET A 105 2.10 -17.68 -10.74
C MET A 105 0.60 -17.38 -10.70
N ASP A 106 -0.26 -18.36 -11.00
CA ASP A 106 -1.71 -18.26 -10.88
C ASP A 106 -2.17 -18.01 -9.43
N VAL A 107 -1.60 -18.73 -8.47
CA VAL A 107 -1.87 -18.55 -7.03
C VAL A 107 -1.37 -17.17 -6.55
N TRP A 108 -0.21 -16.75 -7.05
CA TRP A 108 0.33 -15.43 -6.74
C TRP A 108 -0.57 -14.32 -7.31
N LEU A 109 -1.03 -14.46 -8.56
CA LEU A 109 -1.92 -13.49 -9.20
C LEU A 109 -3.26 -13.37 -8.47
N GLU A 110 -3.87 -14.49 -8.05
CA GLU A 110 -5.09 -14.46 -7.23
C GLU A 110 -4.86 -13.67 -5.93
N SER A 111 -3.74 -13.92 -5.26
CA SER A 111 -3.35 -13.21 -4.03
C SER A 111 -3.11 -11.72 -4.29
N ALA A 112 -2.53 -11.37 -5.44
CA ALA A 112 -2.26 -10.00 -5.84
C ALA A 112 -3.54 -9.22 -6.17
N PHE A 113 -4.50 -9.82 -6.88
CA PHE A 113 -5.82 -9.23 -7.11
C PHE A 113 -6.57 -8.98 -5.81
N LYS A 114 -6.56 -9.95 -4.89
CA LYS A 114 -7.17 -9.77 -3.58
C LYS A 114 -6.49 -8.67 -2.77
N CYS A 115 -5.16 -8.59 -2.82
CA CYS A 115 -4.42 -7.51 -2.17
C CYS A 115 -4.77 -6.15 -2.77
N LEU A 116 -4.91 -6.05 -4.10
CA LEU A 116 -5.35 -4.83 -4.77
C LEU A 116 -6.73 -4.37 -4.28
N GLU A 117 -7.73 -5.26 -4.25
CA GLU A 117 -9.08 -4.93 -3.76
C GLU A 117 -9.05 -4.44 -2.31
N GLU A 118 -8.30 -5.11 -1.44
CA GLU A 118 -8.15 -4.70 -0.04
C GLU A 118 -7.42 -3.35 0.10
N SER A 119 -6.39 -3.10 -0.72
CA SER A 119 -5.67 -1.84 -0.77
C SER A 119 -6.56 -0.69 -1.28
N GLU A 120 -7.39 -0.91 -2.30
CA GLU A 120 -8.36 0.07 -2.78
C GLU A 120 -9.34 0.48 -1.66
N ILE A 121 -9.89 -0.50 -0.95
CA ILE A 121 -10.78 -0.25 0.19
C ILE A 121 -10.04 0.52 1.31
N ALA A 122 -8.78 0.21 1.58
CA ALA A 122 -8.00 0.90 2.61
C ALA A 122 -7.68 2.36 2.23
N VAL A 123 -7.32 2.61 0.97
CA VAL A 123 -7.04 3.96 0.45
C VAL A 123 -8.31 4.81 0.42
N ASP A 124 -9.43 4.26 -0.04
CA ASP A 124 -10.73 4.95 -0.03
C ASP A 124 -11.12 5.36 1.40
N LEU A 125 -10.96 4.44 2.36
CA LEU A 125 -11.26 4.71 3.76
C LEU A 125 -10.35 5.79 4.36
N LEU A 126 -9.05 5.79 4.06
CA LEU A 126 -8.14 6.87 4.48
C LEU A 126 -8.48 8.21 3.85
N THR A 127 -8.96 8.19 2.60
CA THR A 127 -9.34 9.41 1.88
C THR A 127 -10.62 10.00 2.49
N GLN A 128 -11.64 9.17 2.71
CA GLN A 128 -12.90 9.59 3.34
C GLN A 128 -12.67 10.11 4.76
N ASP A 129 -12.04 9.31 5.61
CA ASP A 129 -11.75 9.69 7.00
C ASP A 129 -10.83 10.93 7.05
N GLY A 130 -9.93 11.10 6.07
CA GLY A 130 -9.05 12.27 5.96
C GLY A 130 -9.77 13.60 5.78
N PHE A 131 -10.92 13.61 5.11
CA PHE A 131 -11.67 14.84 4.82
C PHE A 131 -12.89 15.08 5.73
N GLU A 132 -13.14 14.18 6.69
CA GLU A 132 -14.11 14.38 7.78
C GLU A 132 -13.53 15.22 8.93
#